data_AF-A0A3D0D3T6-F1
#
_entry.id   AF-A0A3D0D3T6-F1
#
_cell.length_a   1.000
_cell.length_b   1.000
_cell.length_c   1.000
_cell.angle_alpha   90.00
_cell.angle_beta   90.00
_cell.angle_gamma   90.00
#
_symmetry.space_group_name_H-M   'P 1'
#
loop_
_entity.id
_entity.type
_entity.pdbx_description
1 polymer ?
#
loop_
_entity_poly.entity_id
_entity_poly.type
_entity_poly.pdbx_seq_one_letter_code
_entity_poly.pdbx_strand_id
1 'polypeptide(L)'
;KAIEGHYHPVRARAKVTNNINQVLFGAVWPILGEHAQAGSGSIWPFSVSGTEAGYGTFSVHILPHGGRGAMRDLDGLVPIAFPHNSSVTPTEVMEIQAPVLVLQKEFLSDSAGPGRRRGGIGQVMTFRSIASGPMTARIRPDKMFCAPPGLNGGQPGRTGVVRLNGESITRFPPIEFNPGDEIEMRMPGGAGFGPVTEREPERILRDLEMGYITPQGARADYLLDPEPHEVG
;
A
#
# COMPACT_ATOMS: atom_id res chain seq x y z
N LYS A 1 16.79 -41.55 7.76
CA LYS A 1 16.26 -41.04 9.06
C LYS A 1 15.65 -39.68 8.81
N ALA A 2 14.33 -39.63 8.59
CA ALA A 2 13.59 -38.38 8.54
C ALA A 2 13.55 -37.81 9.97
N ILE A 3 13.95 -36.55 10.12
CA ILE A 3 13.88 -35.85 11.39
C ILE A 3 12.42 -35.40 11.53
N GLU A 4 11.65 -36.09 12.37
CA GLU A 4 10.33 -35.68 12.85
C GLU A 4 10.47 -34.43 13.72
N GLY A 5 10.63 -33.28 13.08
CA GLY A 5 10.41 -31.97 13.69
C GLY A 5 9.08 -31.43 13.15
N HIS A 6 8.19 -30.98 14.03
CA HIS A 6 7.08 -30.11 13.63
C HIS A 6 7.66 -28.77 13.17
N TYR A 7 8.13 -28.71 11.93
CA TYR A 7 8.63 -27.46 11.34
C TYR A 7 7.42 -26.58 11.03
N HIS A 8 7.18 -25.60 11.90
CA HIS A 8 6.24 -24.54 11.57
C HIS A 8 6.81 -23.72 10.40
N PRO A 9 6.03 -23.46 9.34
CA PRO A 9 6.51 -22.68 8.20
C PRO A 9 6.83 -21.24 8.63
N VAL A 10 8.12 -20.88 8.68
CA VAL A 10 8.62 -19.53 9.03
C VAL A 10 8.75 -18.58 7.83
N ARG A 11 8.20 -18.96 6.67
CA ARG A 11 8.29 -18.17 5.44
C ARG A 11 7.44 -16.89 5.57
N ALA A 12 7.93 -15.78 5.02
CA ALA A 12 7.24 -14.48 4.99
C ALA A 12 7.03 -13.74 6.33
N ARG A 13 7.88 -13.98 7.35
CA ARG A 13 7.89 -13.23 8.62
C ARG A 13 7.90 -11.70 8.51
N ALA A 14 8.37 -11.15 7.39
CA ALA A 14 8.36 -9.71 7.12
C ALA A 14 6.96 -9.07 7.24
N LYS A 15 5.88 -9.81 6.99
CA LYS A 15 4.51 -9.33 7.23
C LYS A 15 4.19 -9.18 8.71
N VAL A 16 4.62 -10.16 9.52
CA VAL A 16 4.46 -10.10 10.97
C VAL A 16 5.25 -8.91 11.52
N THR A 17 6.49 -8.72 11.06
CA THR A 17 7.31 -7.56 11.44
C THR A 17 6.68 -6.21 11.04
N ASN A 18 5.93 -6.14 9.94
CA ASN A 18 5.23 -4.90 9.58
C ASN A 18 4.02 -4.63 10.48
N ASN A 19 3.26 -5.68 10.82
CA ASN A 19 2.07 -5.55 11.66
C ASN A 19 2.39 -5.40 13.15
N ILE A 20 3.51 -5.93 13.64
CA ILE A 20 3.86 -5.85 15.07
C ILE A 20 4.06 -4.39 15.51
N ASN A 21 4.59 -3.52 14.64
CA ASN A 21 4.86 -2.12 14.98
C ASN A 21 3.59 -1.38 15.41
N GLN A 22 2.50 -1.50 14.65
CA GLN A 22 1.22 -0.85 14.98
C GLN A 22 0.57 -1.44 16.24
N VAL A 23 0.74 -2.75 16.49
CA VAL A 23 0.23 -3.39 17.71
C VAL A 23 1.02 -2.90 18.92
N LEU A 24 2.34 -2.78 18.80
CA LEU A 24 3.20 -2.21 19.83
C LEU A 24 2.80 -0.77 20.13
N PHE A 25 2.65 0.08 19.12
CA PHE A 25 2.21 1.48 19.30
C PHE A 25 0.86 1.59 20.01
N GLY A 26 -0.10 0.74 19.65
CA GLY A 26 -1.38 0.66 20.36
C GLY A 26 -1.24 0.17 21.81
N ALA A 27 -0.40 -0.84 22.06
CA ALA A 27 -0.22 -1.41 23.39
C ALA A 27 0.50 -0.45 24.36
N VAL A 28 1.45 0.34 23.87
CA VAL A 28 2.16 1.33 24.68
C VAL A 28 1.48 2.70 24.70
N TRP A 29 0.31 2.85 24.05
CA TRP A 29 -0.48 4.08 24.06
C TRP A 29 -0.72 4.66 25.46
N PRO A 30 -1.03 3.88 26.52
CA PRO A 30 -1.20 4.43 27.87
C PRO A 30 0.05 5.14 28.43
N ILE A 31 1.23 4.87 27.86
CA ILE A 31 2.52 5.43 28.27
C ILE A 31 2.99 6.51 27.29
N LEU A 32 3.02 6.20 25.99
CA LEU A 32 3.47 7.13 24.95
C LEU A 32 2.43 8.20 24.61
N GLY A 33 1.16 7.94 24.91
CA GLY A 33 0.03 8.77 24.50
C GLY A 33 0.13 9.14 23.03
N GLU A 34 -0.05 10.41 22.76
CA GLU A 34 -0.04 11.03 21.44
C GLU A 34 1.28 10.88 20.63
N HIS A 35 2.36 10.36 21.23
CA HIS A 35 3.60 10.06 20.51
C HIS A 35 3.58 8.73 19.73
N ALA A 36 2.53 7.93 19.87
CA ALA A 36 2.33 6.72 19.07
C ALA A 36 1.89 7.03 17.63
N GLN A 37 2.23 6.14 16.69
CA GLN A 37 1.81 6.22 15.29
C GLN A 37 0.53 5.42 15.04
N ALA A 38 -0.37 5.94 14.20
CA ALA A 38 -1.55 5.22 13.72
C ALA A 38 -1.20 4.04 12.79
N GLY A 39 -2.20 3.23 12.44
CA GLY A 39 -2.03 2.07 11.55
C GLY A 39 -1.50 2.43 10.16
N SER A 40 -0.77 1.51 9.51
CA SER A 40 -0.19 1.74 8.17
C SER A 40 -0.62 0.68 7.14
N GLY A 41 -0.55 1.03 5.85
CA GLY A 41 -0.93 0.19 4.70
C GLY A 41 -0.01 -1.00 4.37
N SER A 42 0.98 -1.29 5.21
CA SER A 42 1.89 -2.44 5.13
C SER A 42 2.68 -2.53 3.80
N ILE A 43 3.40 -3.64 3.62
CA ILE A 43 4.22 -3.96 2.45
C ILE A 43 3.52 -5.02 1.60
N TRP A 44 3.50 -4.84 0.28
CA TRP A 44 2.89 -5.77 -0.68
C TRP A 44 3.95 -6.35 -1.63
N PRO A 45 4.78 -7.32 -1.20
CA PRO A 45 5.79 -7.89 -2.07
C PRO A 45 5.17 -8.50 -3.34
N PHE A 46 5.70 -8.11 -4.49
CA PHE A 46 5.38 -8.64 -5.80
C PHE A 46 6.64 -9.24 -6.41
N SER A 47 6.52 -10.41 -7.02
CA SER A 47 7.65 -11.03 -7.71
C SER A 47 7.20 -11.83 -8.92
N VAL A 48 8.01 -11.81 -9.97
CA VAL A 48 7.88 -12.69 -11.13
C VAL A 48 9.11 -13.55 -11.28
N SER A 49 8.93 -14.78 -11.76
CA SER A 49 10.02 -15.71 -12.03
C SER A 49 9.68 -16.60 -13.21
N GLY A 50 10.68 -16.90 -14.04
CA GLY A 50 10.52 -17.75 -15.21
C GLY A 50 11.80 -17.83 -16.02
N THR A 51 11.67 -18.34 -17.24
CA THR A 51 12.72 -18.34 -18.26
C THR A 51 12.13 -17.79 -19.55
N GLU A 52 12.74 -16.75 -20.11
CA GLU A 52 12.27 -16.08 -21.34
C GLU A 52 13.47 -15.75 -22.23
N ALA A 53 13.31 -15.86 -23.55
CA ALA A 53 14.34 -15.43 -24.49
C ALA A 53 14.66 -13.94 -24.31
N GLY A 54 15.94 -13.56 -24.32
CA GLY A 54 16.38 -12.19 -24.06
C GLY A 54 16.53 -11.81 -22.58
N TYR A 55 15.81 -12.48 -21.67
CA TYR A 55 15.93 -12.27 -20.21
C TYR A 55 16.67 -13.42 -19.49
N GLY A 56 16.75 -14.61 -20.11
CA GLY A 56 17.29 -15.80 -19.46
C GLY A 56 16.38 -16.30 -18.35
N THR A 57 16.95 -16.99 -17.36
CA THR A 57 16.23 -17.36 -16.14
C THR A 57 16.25 -16.22 -15.15
N PHE A 58 15.07 -15.76 -14.73
CA PHE A 58 14.92 -14.59 -13.87
C PHE A 58 14.09 -14.88 -12.62
N SER A 59 14.37 -14.13 -11.56
CA SER A 59 13.49 -14.00 -10.40
C SER A 59 13.62 -12.58 -9.85
N VAL A 60 12.61 -11.76 -10.15
CA VAL A 60 12.62 -10.32 -9.85
C VAL A 60 11.60 -10.03 -8.76
N HIS A 61 12.00 -9.24 -7.78
CA HIS A 61 11.17 -8.89 -6.62
C HIS A 61 11.14 -7.38 -6.47
N ILE A 62 9.95 -6.84 -6.27
CA ILE A 62 9.75 -5.46 -5.83
C ILE A 62 8.95 -5.47 -4.52
N LEU A 63 9.16 -4.41 -3.74
CA LEU A 63 8.64 -4.29 -2.39
C LEU A 63 7.84 -2.99 -2.25
N PRO A 64 6.72 -2.84 -2.97
CA PRO A 64 5.91 -1.64 -2.86
C PRO A 64 5.18 -1.60 -1.50
N HIS A 65 4.93 -0.39 -1.03
CA HIS A 65 4.35 -0.10 0.29
C HIS A 65 3.02 0.63 0.16
N GLY A 66 2.15 0.49 1.16
CA GLY A 66 1.03 1.39 1.36
C GLY A 66 1.44 2.66 2.11
N GLY A 67 0.46 3.53 2.36
CA GLY A 67 0.67 4.76 3.12
C GLY A 67 1.00 4.51 4.59
N ARG A 68 1.80 5.40 5.21
CA ARG A 68 2.12 5.31 6.65
C ARG A 68 1.04 5.93 7.51
N GLY A 69 0.88 5.45 8.74
CA GLY A 69 -0.04 6.05 9.71
C GLY A 69 0.40 7.45 10.12
N ALA A 70 -0.57 8.32 10.38
CA ALA A 70 -0.34 9.66 10.92
C ALA A 70 0.21 9.61 12.36
N MET A 71 0.79 10.73 12.79
CA MET A 71 1.20 11.02 14.16
C MET A 71 0.53 12.31 14.63
N ARG A 72 0.68 12.68 15.90
CA ARG A 72 0.08 13.90 16.48
C ARG A 72 0.25 15.17 15.65
N ASP A 73 1.47 15.37 15.14
CA ASP A 73 1.89 16.62 14.47
C ASP A 73 2.27 16.40 13.01
N LEU A 74 2.08 15.19 12.48
CA LEU A 74 2.54 14.80 11.15
C LEU A 74 1.49 13.97 10.41
N ASP A 75 1.09 14.47 9.23
CA ASP A 75 0.32 13.66 8.28
C ASP A 75 1.15 12.42 7.91
N GLY A 76 0.49 11.28 7.75
CA GLY A 76 1.14 10.04 7.39
C GLY A 76 1.90 10.19 6.07
N LEU A 77 3.11 9.65 6.05
CA LEU A 77 3.97 9.70 4.88
C LEU A 77 3.35 8.90 3.74
N VAL A 78 3.53 9.40 2.51
CA VAL A 78 3.27 8.67 1.27
C VAL A 78 4.01 7.32 1.29
N PRO A 79 3.73 6.39 0.35
CA PRO A 79 4.37 5.10 0.35
C PRO A 79 5.89 5.16 0.42
N ILE A 80 6.44 4.71 1.55
CA ILE A 80 7.87 4.67 1.83
C ILE A 80 8.22 3.35 2.52
N ALA A 81 9.47 2.92 2.37
CA ALA A 81 9.95 1.74 3.07
C ALA A 81 10.03 1.99 4.58
N PHE A 82 9.36 1.14 5.34
CA PHE A 82 9.47 1.05 6.79
C PHE A 82 9.13 -0.38 7.22
N PRO A 83 9.74 -0.94 8.30
CA PRO A 83 10.78 -0.37 9.17
C PRO A 83 12.20 -0.46 8.59
N HIS A 84 12.35 -0.97 7.37
CA HIS A 84 13.63 -1.04 6.68
C HIS A 84 13.86 0.24 5.87
N ASN A 85 15.12 0.65 5.75
CA ASN A 85 15.50 1.84 5.00
C ASN A 85 15.91 1.45 3.56
N SER A 86 14.94 1.31 2.67
CA SER A 86 15.19 1.00 1.25
C SER A 86 14.53 2.03 0.34
N SER A 87 15.17 2.29 -0.80
CA SER A 87 14.63 3.14 -1.84
C SER A 87 13.50 2.41 -2.59
N VAL A 88 12.54 3.18 -3.10
CA VAL A 88 11.51 2.67 -4.01
C VAL A 88 12.20 2.15 -5.27
N THR A 89 11.90 0.91 -5.68
CA THR A 89 12.47 0.35 -6.91
C THR A 89 11.98 1.16 -8.12
N PRO A 90 12.88 1.69 -8.96
CA PRO A 90 12.50 2.29 -10.23
C PRO A 90 11.79 1.27 -11.11
N THR A 91 10.79 1.73 -11.85
CA THR A 91 10.01 0.88 -12.76
C THR A 91 10.92 0.21 -13.79
N GLU A 92 11.86 0.95 -14.36
CA GLU A 92 12.78 0.46 -15.40
C GLU A 92 13.60 -0.75 -14.94
N VAL A 93 13.98 -0.81 -13.65
CA VAL A 93 14.73 -1.95 -13.11
C VAL A 93 13.92 -3.23 -13.23
N MET A 94 12.60 -3.17 -13.03
CA MET A 94 11.74 -4.33 -13.17
C MET A 94 11.56 -4.74 -14.63
N GLU A 95 11.35 -3.77 -15.52
CA GLU A 95 11.14 -4.01 -16.96
C GLU A 95 12.41 -4.50 -17.66
N ILE A 96 13.60 -4.12 -17.18
CA ILE A 96 14.89 -4.62 -17.69
C ILE A 96 15.14 -6.06 -17.24
N GLN A 97 14.71 -6.42 -16.04
CA GLN A 97 15.09 -7.70 -15.40
C GLN A 97 14.06 -8.81 -15.61
N ALA A 98 12.84 -8.48 -16.03
CA ALA A 98 11.78 -9.44 -16.32
C ALA A 98 10.88 -8.95 -17.46
N PRO A 99 10.25 -9.86 -18.22
CA PRO A 99 9.33 -9.53 -19.30
C PRO A 99 7.96 -9.06 -18.77
N VAL A 100 7.96 -7.95 -18.02
CA VAL A 100 6.79 -7.28 -17.47
C VAL A 100 6.85 -5.81 -17.81
N LEU A 101 5.72 -5.22 -18.20
CA LEU A 101 5.54 -3.79 -18.40
C LEU A 101 4.73 -3.20 -17.24
N VAL A 102 5.17 -2.10 -16.67
CA VAL A 102 4.42 -1.37 -15.63
C VAL A 102 3.53 -0.34 -16.31
N LEU A 103 2.22 -0.61 -16.36
CA LEU A 103 1.24 0.25 -17.02
C LEU A 103 0.89 1.48 -16.18
N GLN A 104 0.96 1.35 -14.85
CA GLN A 104 0.53 2.38 -13.91
C GLN A 104 1.39 2.31 -12.65
N LYS A 105 1.76 3.49 -12.13
CA LYS A 105 2.38 3.67 -10.82
C LYS A 105 2.02 5.06 -10.30
N GLU A 106 0.95 5.14 -9.54
CA GLU A 106 0.32 6.42 -9.17
C GLU A 106 -0.11 6.43 -7.70
N PHE A 107 -0.28 7.62 -7.13
CA PHE A 107 -0.93 7.72 -5.83
C PHE A 107 -2.41 7.36 -5.92
N LEU A 108 -2.92 6.71 -4.89
CA LEU A 108 -4.33 6.34 -4.80
C LEU A 108 -5.06 7.38 -3.95
N SER A 109 -5.72 8.34 -4.60
CA SER A 109 -6.51 9.37 -3.92
C SER A 109 -7.59 8.74 -3.02
N ASP A 110 -7.95 9.45 -1.95
CA ASP A 110 -8.99 9.06 -0.97
C ASP A 110 -8.72 7.73 -0.23
N SER A 111 -7.52 7.16 -0.36
CA SER A 111 -7.14 5.91 0.31
C SER A 111 -6.68 6.09 1.76
N ALA A 112 -6.25 7.30 2.12
CA ALA A 112 -5.78 7.62 3.46
C ALA A 112 -6.95 7.76 4.46
N GLY A 113 -6.70 7.39 5.70
CA GLY A 113 -7.63 7.61 6.80
C GLY A 113 -7.71 9.09 7.18
N PRO A 114 -8.91 9.68 7.22
CA PRO A 114 -9.11 11.06 7.68
C PRO A 114 -8.76 11.27 9.16
N GLY A 115 -8.35 12.48 9.51
CA GLY A 115 -8.11 12.89 10.89
C GLY A 115 -7.56 14.31 10.92
N ARG A 116 -7.34 14.88 12.12
CA ARG A 116 -6.59 16.14 12.28
C ARG A 116 -5.29 16.07 11.48
N ARG A 117 -4.62 14.93 11.58
CA ARG A 117 -3.56 14.51 10.66
C ARG A 117 -4.05 13.34 9.81
N ARG A 118 -4.03 13.51 8.49
CA ARG A 118 -4.43 12.51 7.50
C ARG A 118 -3.40 11.38 7.50
N GLY A 119 -3.81 10.13 7.38
CA GLY A 119 -2.88 9.03 7.13
C GLY A 119 -2.12 9.19 5.80
N GLY A 120 -1.17 8.33 5.47
CA GLY A 120 -0.49 8.36 4.18
C GLY A 120 -1.39 7.85 3.07
N ILE A 121 -1.34 8.45 1.89
CA ILE A 121 -2.01 7.87 0.71
C ILE A 121 -1.36 6.53 0.35
N GLY A 122 -2.17 5.61 -0.15
CA GLY A 122 -1.72 4.41 -0.84
C GLY A 122 -1.25 4.73 -2.26
N GLN A 123 -1.00 3.67 -3.02
CA GLN A 123 -0.63 3.77 -4.42
C GLN A 123 -1.28 2.63 -5.22
N VAL A 124 -1.42 2.83 -6.52
CA VAL A 124 -1.80 1.79 -7.47
C VAL A 124 -0.61 1.44 -8.34
N MET A 125 -0.38 0.14 -8.53
CA MET A 125 0.61 -0.37 -9.50
C MET A 125 -0.03 -1.45 -10.36
N THR A 126 0.10 -1.32 -11.68
CA THR A 126 -0.45 -2.28 -12.64
C THR A 126 0.66 -2.86 -13.49
N PHE A 127 0.74 -4.19 -13.54
CA PHE A 127 1.78 -4.95 -14.24
C PHE A 127 1.14 -5.79 -15.34
N ARG A 128 1.67 -5.71 -16.56
CA ARG A 128 1.27 -6.56 -17.69
C ARG A 128 2.39 -7.51 -18.06
N SER A 129 2.08 -8.79 -18.23
CA SER A 129 3.02 -9.76 -18.78
C SER A 129 3.23 -9.49 -20.28
N ILE A 130 4.49 -9.32 -20.69
CA ILE A 130 4.88 -9.20 -22.10
C ILE A 130 5.75 -10.37 -22.58
N ALA A 131 5.82 -11.45 -21.80
CA ALA A 131 6.54 -12.67 -22.16
C ALA A 131 5.89 -13.39 -23.34
N SER A 132 6.64 -14.25 -24.02
CA SER A 132 6.11 -15.14 -25.04
C SER A 132 5.37 -16.36 -24.45
N GLY A 133 5.67 -16.73 -23.21
CA GLY A 133 5.03 -17.84 -22.49
C GLY A 133 4.65 -17.51 -21.04
N PRO A 134 4.00 -18.45 -20.33
CA PRO A 134 3.60 -18.23 -18.94
C PRO A 134 4.81 -18.10 -18.01
N MET A 135 4.74 -17.15 -17.09
CA MET A 135 5.67 -17.03 -15.97
C MET A 135 4.94 -17.23 -14.64
N THR A 136 5.67 -17.30 -13.53
CA THR A 136 5.03 -17.34 -12.20
C THR A 136 5.06 -15.98 -11.53
N ALA A 137 3.89 -15.40 -11.29
CA ALA A 137 3.74 -14.23 -10.41
C ALA A 137 3.41 -14.67 -8.98
N ARG A 138 3.90 -13.92 -7.99
CA ARG A 138 3.57 -14.10 -6.58
C ARG A 138 3.32 -12.74 -5.95
N ILE A 139 2.20 -12.64 -5.26
CA ILE A 139 1.77 -11.43 -4.57
C ILE A 139 1.58 -11.78 -3.11
N ARG A 140 2.02 -10.89 -2.22
CA ARG A 140 1.86 -11.06 -0.79
C ARG A 140 1.16 -9.82 -0.20
N PRO A 141 -0.12 -9.62 -0.51
CA PRO A 141 -0.84 -8.44 -0.04
C PRO A 141 -1.21 -8.55 1.43
N ASP A 142 -1.51 -7.41 2.04
CA ASP A 142 -1.88 -7.27 3.44
C ASP A 142 -2.92 -6.16 3.58
N LYS A 143 -3.63 -6.06 4.71
CA LYS A 143 -4.67 -5.04 4.93
C LYS A 143 -5.79 -5.02 3.87
N MET A 144 -6.09 -6.17 3.29
CA MET A 144 -7.21 -6.32 2.35
C MET A 144 -8.56 -6.45 3.07
N PHE A 145 -8.57 -7.07 4.25
CA PHE A 145 -9.78 -7.32 5.05
C PHE A 145 -9.80 -6.55 6.37
N CYS A 146 -8.61 -6.17 6.87
CA CYS A 146 -8.47 -5.41 8.10
C CYS A 146 -7.83 -4.07 7.75
N ALA A 147 -8.63 -3.01 7.81
CA ALA A 147 -8.16 -1.65 7.60
C ALA A 147 -7.05 -1.27 8.60
N PRO A 148 -6.08 -0.44 8.21
CA PRO A 148 -5.16 0.18 9.15
C PRO A 148 -5.96 1.01 10.17
N PRO A 149 -5.83 0.73 11.48
CA PRO A 149 -6.66 1.38 12.50
C PRO A 149 -6.21 2.83 12.75
N GLY A 150 -7.17 3.75 12.88
CA GLY A 150 -6.92 5.11 13.30
C GLY A 150 -6.54 5.21 14.78
N LEU A 151 -6.06 6.39 15.18
CA LEU A 151 -5.60 6.64 16.56
C LEU A 151 -6.14 7.97 17.08
N ASN A 152 -6.46 8.02 18.37
CA ASN A 152 -6.94 9.23 19.06
C ASN A 152 -8.12 9.93 18.36
N GLY A 153 -9.10 9.17 17.86
CA GLY A 153 -10.26 9.71 17.13
C GLY A 153 -10.03 9.90 15.62
N GLY A 154 -8.84 9.56 15.10
CA GLY A 154 -8.59 9.45 13.67
C GLY A 154 -9.29 8.24 13.05
N GLN A 155 -9.61 8.33 11.76
CA GLN A 155 -10.35 7.32 11.01
C GLN A 155 -9.40 6.26 10.40
N PRO A 156 -9.90 5.03 10.17
CA PRO A 156 -9.13 3.98 9.50
C PRO A 156 -8.72 4.35 8.07
N GLY A 157 -7.56 3.84 7.63
CA GLY A 157 -7.19 3.86 6.21
C GLY A 157 -8.07 2.93 5.37
N ARG A 158 -8.17 3.16 4.06
CA ARG A 158 -8.89 2.25 3.16
C ARG A 158 -8.12 0.93 2.98
N THR A 159 -8.84 -0.18 2.81
CA THR A 159 -8.24 -1.49 2.53
C THR A 159 -7.70 -1.57 1.11
N GLY A 160 -6.74 -2.46 0.90
CA GLY A 160 -6.21 -2.72 -0.44
C GLY A 160 -7.02 -3.74 -1.23
N VAL A 161 -6.86 -3.71 -2.55
CA VAL A 161 -7.44 -4.67 -3.50
C VAL A 161 -6.38 -5.15 -4.46
N VAL A 162 -6.38 -6.45 -4.80
CA VAL A 162 -5.62 -6.99 -5.92
C VAL A 162 -6.61 -7.43 -6.98
N ARG A 163 -6.36 -7.07 -8.24
CA ARG A 163 -7.12 -7.57 -9.39
C ARG A 163 -6.23 -8.31 -10.36
N LEU A 164 -6.74 -9.40 -10.92
CA LEU A 164 -6.17 -10.12 -12.05
C LEU A 164 -7.14 -9.96 -13.23
N ASN A 165 -6.69 -9.35 -14.31
CA ASN A 165 -7.52 -9.08 -15.50
C ASN A 165 -8.85 -8.37 -15.18
N GLY A 166 -8.80 -7.41 -14.25
CA GLY A 166 -9.97 -6.64 -13.81
C GLY A 166 -10.83 -7.32 -12.73
N GLU A 167 -10.61 -8.60 -12.43
CA GLU A 167 -11.35 -9.33 -11.40
C GLU A 167 -10.64 -9.30 -10.05
N SER A 168 -11.37 -8.99 -8.98
CA SER A 168 -10.78 -8.94 -7.63
C SER A 168 -10.47 -10.34 -7.11
N ILE A 169 -9.22 -10.56 -6.69
CA ILE A 169 -8.77 -11.84 -6.13
C ILE A 169 -8.46 -11.72 -4.64
N THR A 170 -8.76 -12.77 -3.88
CA THR A 170 -8.58 -12.82 -2.41
C THR A 170 -7.69 -13.96 -1.94
N ARG A 171 -7.31 -14.86 -2.85
CA ARG A 171 -6.39 -15.97 -2.62
C ARG A 171 -5.14 -15.76 -3.46
N PHE A 172 -3.98 -16.05 -2.86
CA PHE A 172 -2.67 -15.76 -3.47
C PHE A 172 -1.77 -17.00 -3.51
N PRO A 173 -2.17 -18.07 -4.23
CA PRO A 173 -1.20 -19.09 -4.64
C PRO A 173 -0.17 -18.46 -5.61
N PRO A 174 0.91 -19.17 -5.98
CA PRO A 174 1.63 -18.83 -7.20
C PRO A 174 0.65 -18.73 -8.37
N ILE A 175 0.67 -17.60 -9.06
CA ILE A 175 -0.21 -17.30 -10.19
C ILE A 175 0.56 -17.63 -11.45
N GLU A 176 -0.03 -18.44 -12.32
CA GLU A 176 0.43 -18.56 -13.70
C GLU A 176 0.06 -17.28 -14.43
N PHE A 177 1.07 -16.48 -14.75
CA PHE A 177 0.92 -15.14 -15.32
C PHE A 177 1.19 -15.23 -16.81
N ASN A 178 0.11 -15.35 -17.58
CA ASN A 178 0.15 -15.62 -19.01
C ASN A 178 0.49 -14.36 -19.81
N PRO A 179 0.97 -14.49 -21.05
CA PRO A 179 1.15 -13.35 -21.96
C PRO A 179 -0.11 -12.48 -22.02
N GLY A 180 0.04 -11.17 -21.79
CA GLY A 180 -1.06 -10.21 -21.82
C GLY A 180 -1.88 -10.09 -20.52
N ASP A 181 -1.72 -10.99 -19.56
CA ASP A 181 -2.38 -10.86 -18.25
C ASP A 181 -1.95 -9.58 -17.54
N GLU A 182 -2.85 -9.02 -16.74
CA GLU A 182 -2.66 -7.83 -15.93
C GLU A 182 -2.93 -8.07 -14.45
N ILE A 183 -1.99 -7.64 -13.61
CA ILE A 183 -2.15 -7.61 -12.16
C ILE A 183 -2.17 -6.15 -11.69
N GLU A 184 -3.32 -5.70 -11.18
CA GLU A 184 -3.48 -4.39 -10.52
C GLU A 184 -3.36 -4.58 -9.01
N MET A 185 -2.46 -3.84 -8.38
CA MET A 185 -2.29 -3.77 -6.94
C MET A 185 -2.69 -2.37 -6.45
N ARG A 186 -3.89 -2.26 -5.90
CA ARG A 186 -4.38 -1.03 -5.22
C ARG A 186 -4.03 -1.15 -3.75
N MET A 187 -2.92 -0.54 -3.36
CA MET A 187 -2.37 -0.66 -2.01
C MET A 187 -3.10 0.23 -1.01
N PRO A 188 -3.18 -0.18 0.27
CA PRO A 188 -3.93 0.54 1.28
C PRO A 188 -3.26 1.87 1.66
N GLY A 189 -4.07 2.84 2.08
CA GLY A 189 -3.56 4.04 2.75
C GLY A 189 -3.27 3.78 4.23
N GLY A 190 -2.51 4.66 4.86
CA GLY A 190 -2.34 4.71 6.30
C GLY A 190 -3.55 5.34 7.00
N ALA A 191 -3.65 5.16 8.30
CA ALA A 191 -4.77 5.67 9.10
C ALA A 191 -4.50 7.09 9.64
N GLY A 192 -5.57 7.82 9.92
CA GLY A 192 -5.52 9.18 10.46
C GLY A 192 -5.27 9.22 11.97
N PHE A 193 -4.92 10.42 12.45
CA PHE A 193 -4.72 10.73 13.86
C PHE A 193 -5.56 11.96 14.25
N GLY A 194 -6.23 11.88 15.40
CA GLY A 194 -7.01 13.01 15.92
C GLY A 194 -8.38 13.18 15.24
N PRO A 195 -9.33 13.89 15.86
CA PRO A 195 -10.63 14.17 15.27
C PRO A 195 -10.50 14.92 13.94
N VAL A 196 -11.28 14.49 12.94
CA VAL A 196 -11.32 15.11 11.60
C VAL A 196 -11.66 16.60 11.67
N THR A 197 -12.56 16.99 12.58
CA THR A 197 -13.01 18.38 12.77
C THR A 197 -11.91 19.34 13.23
N GLU A 198 -10.76 18.82 13.64
CA GLU A 198 -9.59 19.63 14.02
C GLU A 198 -8.62 19.82 12.85
N ARG A 199 -8.84 19.21 11.68
CA ARG A 199 -7.96 19.40 10.51
C ARG A 199 -8.11 20.82 9.99
N GLU A 200 -6.97 21.49 9.81
CA GLU A 200 -6.92 22.86 9.30
C GLU A 200 -7.43 22.90 7.84
N PRO A 201 -8.38 23.79 7.48
CA PRO A 201 -8.92 23.89 6.12
C PRO A 201 -7.85 24.05 5.03
N GLU A 202 -6.78 24.79 5.32
CA GLU A 202 -5.67 25.02 4.40
C GLU A 202 -4.95 23.71 4.04
N ARG A 203 -4.92 22.74 4.95
CA ARG A 203 -4.36 21.41 4.67
C ARG A 203 -5.27 20.57 3.79
N ILE A 204 -6.58 20.71 3.94
CA ILE A 204 -7.55 20.02 3.08
C ILE A 204 -7.43 20.56 1.66
N LEU A 205 -7.34 21.88 1.48
CA LEU A 205 -7.10 22.51 0.18
C LEU A 205 -5.77 22.07 -0.44
N ARG A 206 -4.71 21.97 0.37
CA ARG A 206 -3.42 21.44 -0.10
C ARG A 206 -3.50 19.96 -0.51
N ASP A 207 -4.25 19.13 0.23
CA ASP A 207 -4.44 17.73 -0.15
C ASP A 207 -5.21 17.61 -1.49
N LEU A 208 -6.16 18.51 -1.76
CA LEU A 208 -6.84 18.61 -3.06
C LEU A 208 -5.88 19.00 -4.18
N GLU A 209 -5.09 20.05 -3.97
CA GLU A 209 -4.08 20.51 -4.94
C GLU A 209 -3.05 19.41 -5.28
N MET A 210 -2.64 18.64 -4.27
CA MET A 210 -1.69 17.54 -4.42
C MET A 210 -2.33 16.26 -4.99
N GLY A 211 -3.66 16.23 -5.19
CA GLY A 211 -4.41 15.06 -5.63
C GLY A 211 -4.47 13.91 -4.61
N TYR A 212 -4.19 14.19 -3.34
CA TYR A 212 -4.22 13.19 -2.27
C TYR A 212 -5.65 12.82 -1.88
N ILE A 213 -6.56 13.78 -2.01
CA ILE A 213 -8.00 13.60 -1.90
C ILE A 213 -8.68 14.19 -3.13
N THR A 214 -9.85 13.66 -3.46
CA THR A 214 -10.72 14.22 -4.51
C THR A 214 -11.68 15.26 -3.94
N PRO A 215 -12.35 16.09 -4.76
CA PRO A 215 -13.43 16.96 -4.30
C PRO A 215 -14.56 16.19 -3.58
N GLN A 216 -14.85 14.97 -4.05
CA GLN A 216 -15.82 14.09 -3.42
C GLN A 216 -15.32 13.60 -2.06
N GLY A 217 -14.03 13.23 -1.97
CA GLY A 217 -13.36 12.89 -0.73
C GLY A 217 -13.36 14.04 0.27
N ALA A 218 -13.06 15.27 -0.16
CA ALA A 218 -13.11 16.47 0.69
C ALA A 218 -14.49 16.67 1.34
N ARG A 219 -15.57 16.52 0.56
CA ARG A 219 -16.95 16.60 1.07
C ARG A 219 -17.29 15.46 2.02
N ALA A 220 -16.97 14.23 1.63
CA ALA A 220 -17.37 13.03 2.37
C ALA A 220 -16.58 12.87 3.68
N ASP A 221 -15.26 13.11 3.63
CA ASP A 221 -14.36 12.83 4.74
C ASP A 221 -14.08 14.04 5.62
N TYR A 222 -14.24 15.29 5.13
CA TYR A 222 -13.90 16.51 5.87
C TYR A 222 -15.00 17.58 5.92
N LEU A 223 -16.17 17.32 5.32
CA LEU A 223 -17.28 18.28 5.23
C LEU A 223 -16.90 19.63 4.59
N LEU A 224 -15.84 19.64 3.79
CA LEU A 224 -15.43 20.82 3.01
C LEU A 224 -16.02 20.71 1.61
N ASP A 225 -16.79 21.71 1.20
CA ASP A 225 -17.21 21.85 -0.19
C ASP A 225 -16.20 22.74 -0.93
N PRO A 226 -15.32 22.19 -1.77
CA PRO A 226 -14.45 23.02 -2.58
C PRO A 226 -15.33 23.71 -3.63
N GLU A 227 -15.31 25.04 -3.64
CA GLU A 227 -15.83 25.85 -4.75
C GLU A 227 -15.31 25.26 -6.08
N PRO A 228 -16.15 25.16 -7.12
CA PRO A 228 -15.71 24.65 -8.40
C PRO A 228 -14.59 25.57 -8.93
N HIS A 229 -13.35 25.07 -8.90
CA HIS A 229 -12.27 25.71 -9.64
C HIS A 229 -12.62 25.59 -11.12
N GLU A 230 -12.92 26.72 -11.77
CA GLU A 230 -12.89 26.83 -13.22
C GLU A 230 -11.49 26.44 -13.67
N VAL A 231 -11.39 25.26 -14.29
CA VAL A 231 -10.17 24.84 -14.98
C VAL A 231 -10.09 25.71 -16.23
N GLY A 232 -9.21 26.70 -16.21
CA GLY A 232 -8.81 27.48 -17.38
C GLY A 232 -7.86 26.69 -18.30
#